data_AF-A0A936VXD6-F1
#
_entry.id   AF-A0A936VXD6-F1
#
_cell.length_a   1.000
_cell.length_b   1.000
_cell.length_c   1.000
_cell.angle_alpha   90.00
_cell.angle_beta   90.00
_cell.angle_gamma   90.00
#
_symmetry.space_group_name_H-M   'P 1'
#
loop_
_entity.id
_entity.type
_entity.pdbx_description
1 polymer ?
#
loop_
_entity_poly.entity_id
_entity_poly.type
_entity_poly.pdbx_seq_one_letter_code
_entity_poly.pdbx_strand_id
1 'polypeptide(L)'
;MEFKMAELGINGVSVLLKNTAGTTLQTTLTTNNPTTGAAGYYQFTNLLPADYIVMFMAPATYKVTSANTTTDTNDSDADPLTGNTPVTTITSGESEQTIDAGLFKQATIGDYVWRDTDGDGIQDPTESGLNGVTVVLKDGTGTTVATTVTGFNPTTELQDIKALCS
;
A
#
# COMPACT_ATOMS: atom_id res chain seq x y z
N MET A 1 -10.78 -23.87 11.50
CA MET A 1 -9.48 -23.38 11.97
C MET A 1 -8.81 -22.77 10.76
N GLU A 2 -8.84 -21.45 10.66
CA GLU A 2 -8.25 -20.73 9.54
C GLU A 2 -6.74 -20.69 9.78
N PHE A 3 -5.96 -21.32 8.90
CA PHE A 3 -4.51 -21.18 8.93
C PHE A 3 -4.20 -19.77 8.45
N LYS A 4 -3.93 -18.84 9.39
CA LYS A 4 -3.31 -17.55 9.06
C LYS A 4 -1.94 -17.88 8.47
N MET A 5 -1.79 -17.76 7.15
CA MET A 5 -0.48 -17.85 6.50
C MET A 5 0.44 -16.81 7.15
N ALA A 6 1.73 -17.13 7.31
CA ALA A 6 2.70 -16.17 7.78
C ALA A 6 2.66 -14.91 6.88
N GLU A 7 2.42 -13.74 7.49
CA GLU A 7 2.48 -12.47 6.78
C GLU A 7 3.94 -12.20 6.42
N LEU A 8 4.26 -12.26 5.13
CA LEU A 8 5.61 -12.02 4.65
C LEU A 8 5.87 -10.51 4.60
N GLY A 9 7.03 -10.08 5.09
CA GLY A 9 7.46 -8.69 4.94
C GLY A 9 7.68 -8.31 3.47
N ILE A 10 7.67 -7.01 3.20
CA ILE A 10 7.72 -6.45 1.84
C ILE A 10 9.05 -5.72 1.66
N ASN A 11 9.84 -6.11 0.66
CA ASN A 11 11.07 -5.40 0.28
C ASN A 11 10.79 -4.22 -0.65
N GLY A 12 11.71 -3.24 -0.65
CA GLY A 12 11.66 -2.05 -1.50
C GLY A 12 10.72 -0.95 -1.00
N VAL A 13 10.14 -1.09 0.20
CA VAL A 13 9.37 -0.02 0.85
C VAL A 13 10.35 1.05 1.33
N SER A 14 10.11 2.32 0.98
CA SER A 14 10.92 3.43 1.47
C SER A 14 10.58 3.75 2.92
N VAL A 15 11.60 3.79 3.77
CA VAL A 15 11.49 4.13 5.19
C VAL A 15 12.36 5.35 5.46
N LEU A 16 11.76 6.38 6.06
CA LEU A 16 12.41 7.65 6.36
C LEU A 16 12.55 7.80 7.88
N LEU A 17 13.74 8.18 8.33
CA LEU A 17 13.96 8.63 9.70
C LEU A 17 13.87 10.16 9.73
N LYS A 18 13.05 10.71 10.61
CA LYS A 18 12.82 12.15 10.74
C LYS A 18 13.09 12.62 12.17
N ASN A 19 13.43 13.90 12.33
CA ASN A 19 13.34 14.55 13.64
C ASN A 19 11.89 14.93 13.99
N THR A 20 11.66 15.41 15.21
CA THR A 20 10.34 15.87 15.69
C THR A 20 9.78 17.08 14.94
N ALA A 21 10.63 17.82 14.22
CA ALA A 21 10.21 18.89 13.31
C ALA A 21 9.76 18.35 11.92
N GLY A 22 9.78 17.03 11.71
CA GLY A 22 9.39 16.37 10.47
C GLY A 22 10.44 16.40 9.35
N THR A 23 11.66 16.89 9.64
CA THR A 23 12.76 16.90 8.67
C THR A 23 13.35 15.51 8.54
N THR A 24 13.44 14.99 7.31
CA THR A 24 14.11 13.71 7.03
C THR A 24 15.61 13.83 7.25
N LEU A 25 16.14 12.94 8.09
CA LEU A 25 17.56 12.83 8.41
C LEU A 25 18.22 11.69 7.62
N GLN A 26 17.51 10.58 7.45
CA GLN A 26 17.98 9.42 6.69
C GLN A 26 16.83 8.77 5.92
N THR A 27 17.18 8.01 4.89
CA THR A 27 16.24 7.20 4.10
C THR A 27 16.88 5.85 3.82
N THR A 28 16.08 4.80 3.91
CA THR A 28 16.48 3.43 3.57
C THR A 28 15.35 2.72 2.83
N LEU A 29 15.63 1.53 2.33
CA LEU A 29 14.67 0.61 1.74
C LEU A 29 14.58 -0.65 2.59
N THR A 30 13.39 -1.23 2.72
CA THR A 30 13.26 -2.56 3.30
C THR A 30 13.93 -3.62 2.40
N THR A 31 14.58 -4.60 3.01
CA THR A 31 15.34 -5.67 2.36
C THR A 31 15.20 -6.99 3.14
N ASN A 32 15.89 -8.04 2.72
CA ASN A 32 15.97 -9.27 3.51
C ASN A 32 16.81 -9.03 4.76
N ASN A 33 16.31 -9.49 5.90
CA ASN A 33 17.03 -9.47 7.17
C ASN A 33 18.37 -10.21 7.01
N PRO A 34 19.51 -9.61 7.37
CA PRO A 34 20.82 -10.21 7.14
C PRO A 34 21.07 -11.48 7.97
N THR A 35 20.30 -11.68 9.05
CA THR A 35 20.43 -12.84 9.95
C THR A 35 19.42 -13.93 9.62
N THR A 36 18.14 -13.56 9.44
CA THR A 36 17.06 -14.53 9.26
C THR A 36 16.67 -14.76 7.80
N GLY A 37 17.09 -13.89 6.89
CA GLY A 37 16.69 -13.90 5.48
C GLY A 37 15.23 -13.46 5.24
N ALA A 38 14.46 -13.15 6.28
CA ALA A 38 13.07 -12.72 6.15
C ALA A 38 12.98 -11.35 5.47
N ALA A 39 12.08 -11.18 4.50
CA ALA A 39 11.85 -9.91 3.82
C ALA A 39 11.23 -8.86 4.76
N GLY A 40 11.32 -7.58 4.39
CA GLY A 40 10.71 -6.45 5.10
C GLY A 40 11.59 -5.76 6.14
N TYR A 41 12.85 -6.18 6.28
CA TYR A 41 13.78 -5.63 7.27
C TYR A 41 14.31 -4.25 6.86
N TYR A 42 14.36 -3.32 7.80
CA TYR A 42 15.06 -2.05 7.66
C TYR A 42 15.88 -1.76 8.91
N GLN A 43 16.89 -0.90 8.79
CA GLN A 43 17.66 -0.43 9.94
C GLN A 43 18.28 0.94 9.64
N PHE A 44 18.20 1.84 10.62
CA PHE A 44 19.04 3.03 10.68
C PHE A 44 20.17 2.77 11.68
N THR A 45 21.40 3.18 11.35
CA THR A 45 22.57 2.93 12.18
C THR A 45 23.27 4.25 12.51
N ASN A 46 24.09 4.23 13.57
CA ASN A 46 24.87 5.39 14.01
C ASN A 46 24.00 6.63 14.33
N LEU A 47 22.87 6.41 15.00
CA LEU A 47 21.99 7.49 15.45
C LEU A 47 22.59 8.20 16.67
N LEU A 48 22.44 9.52 16.70
CA LEU A 48 22.71 10.29 17.91
C LEU A 48 21.55 10.13 18.89
N PRO A 49 21.77 10.24 20.22
CA PRO A 49 20.66 10.25 21.16
C PRO A 49 19.74 11.45 20.91
N ALA A 50 18.48 11.18 20.57
CA ALA A 50 17.47 12.19 20.25
C ALA A 50 16.08 11.55 20.10
N ASP A 51 15.08 12.40 19.89
CA ASP A 51 13.73 11.99 19.52
C ASP A 51 13.58 11.88 18.00
N TYR A 52 13.02 10.76 17.55
CA TYR A 52 12.86 10.43 16.14
C TYR A 52 11.42 10.03 15.81
N ILE A 53 11.07 10.19 14.53
CA ILE A 53 9.85 9.65 13.92
C ILE A 53 10.29 8.77 12.76
N VAL A 54 9.74 7.56 12.67
CA VAL A 54 9.90 6.71 11.49
C VAL A 54 8.68 6.91 10.59
N MET A 55 8.91 7.03 9.28
CA MET A 55 7.83 7.12 8.29
C MET A 55 7.97 6.00 7.26
N PHE A 56 6.91 5.21 7.11
CA PHE A 56 6.79 4.19 6.08
C PHE A 56 6.03 4.75 4.88
N MET A 57 6.65 4.72 3.70
CA MET A 57 6.00 5.11 2.45
C MET A 57 5.40 3.89 1.77
N ALA A 58 4.11 3.65 2.01
CA ALA A 58 3.40 2.56 1.34
C ALA A 58 3.44 2.73 -0.20
N PRO A 59 3.84 1.69 -0.96
CA PRO A 59 3.73 1.70 -2.41
C PRO A 59 2.29 1.91 -2.88
N ALA A 60 2.08 2.42 -4.09
CA ALA A 60 0.75 2.83 -4.58
C ALA A 60 -0.35 1.74 -4.49
N THR A 61 0.02 0.46 -4.64
CA THR A 61 -0.93 -0.65 -4.56
C THR A 61 -1.20 -1.13 -3.13
N TYR A 62 -0.49 -0.57 -2.15
CA TYR A 62 -0.60 -0.92 -0.75
C TYR A 62 -1.20 0.22 0.07
N LYS A 63 -1.84 -0.15 1.18
CA LYS A 63 -2.21 0.75 2.26
C LYS A 63 -1.57 0.28 3.54
N VAL A 64 -1.21 1.23 4.39
CA VAL A 64 -0.80 0.95 5.77
C VAL A 64 -2.04 0.47 6.53
N THR A 65 -1.92 -0.62 7.28
CA THR A 65 -2.98 -1.13 8.15
C THR A 65 -3.23 -0.16 9.30
N SER A 66 -4.45 -0.12 9.83
CA SER A 66 -4.76 0.71 10.99
C SER A 66 -3.83 0.40 12.17
N ALA A 67 -3.25 1.44 12.77
CA ALA A 67 -2.41 1.31 13.95
C ALA A 67 -3.22 0.87 15.19
N ASN A 68 -2.56 0.21 16.15
CA ASN A 68 -3.12 -0.11 17.47
C ASN A 68 -4.40 -0.96 17.47
N THR A 69 -4.50 -1.93 16.54
CA THR A 69 -5.69 -2.81 16.44
C THR A 69 -5.62 -4.03 17.35
N THR A 70 -4.45 -4.37 17.89
CA THR A 70 -4.23 -5.44 18.88
C THR A 70 -3.19 -5.00 19.94
N THR A 71 -2.65 -5.93 20.75
CA THR A 71 -1.58 -5.63 21.73
C THR A 71 -0.21 -5.44 21.06
N ASP A 72 0.49 -4.35 21.42
CA ASP A 72 1.77 -3.74 20.98
C ASP A 72 2.93 -4.58 20.40
N THR A 73 2.86 -5.91 20.37
CA THR A 73 3.97 -6.77 19.87
C THR A 73 3.76 -7.28 18.45
N ASN A 74 2.61 -6.97 17.84
CA ASN A 74 2.15 -7.60 16.60
C ASN A 74 1.30 -6.68 15.72
N ASP A 75 1.31 -5.37 15.99
CA ASP A 75 0.50 -4.36 15.35
C ASP A 75 1.33 -3.20 14.81
N SER A 76 0.82 -2.62 13.73
CA SER A 76 1.47 -1.51 13.02
C SER A 76 1.56 -0.26 13.89
N ASP A 77 2.74 0.31 14.05
CA ASP A 77 2.92 1.62 14.70
C ASP A 77 2.57 2.79 13.78
N ALA A 78 2.68 2.56 12.47
CA ALA A 78 2.51 3.61 11.47
C ALA A 78 1.05 4.07 11.36
N ASP A 79 0.82 5.38 11.47
CA ASP A 79 -0.46 6.00 11.21
C ASP A 79 -0.90 5.75 9.75
N PRO A 80 -2.13 5.27 9.49
CA PRO A 80 -2.53 4.83 8.16
C PRO A 80 -2.69 5.96 7.14
N LEU A 81 -2.79 7.21 7.59
CA LEU A 81 -2.94 8.39 6.73
C LEU A 81 -1.58 8.99 6.35
N THR A 82 -0.66 9.04 7.30
CA THR A 82 0.63 9.74 7.16
C THR A 82 1.81 8.80 7.00
N GLY A 83 1.68 7.54 7.42
CA GLY A 83 2.76 6.56 7.51
C GLY A 83 3.76 6.84 8.64
N ASN A 84 3.57 7.89 9.44
CA ASN A 84 4.45 8.22 10.55
C ASN A 84 4.10 7.38 11.79
N THR A 85 5.12 7.00 12.55
CA THR A 85 4.98 6.40 13.87
C THR A 85 4.88 7.49 14.95
N PRO A 86 4.51 7.14 16.19
CA PRO A 86 4.76 8.00 17.35
C PRO A 86 6.24 8.38 17.46
N VAL A 87 6.51 9.43 18.25
CA VAL A 87 7.88 9.86 18.56
C VAL A 87 8.53 8.80 19.46
N THR A 88 9.72 8.35 19.07
CA THR A 88 10.56 7.43 19.84
C THR A 88 11.82 8.14 20.29
N THR A 89 12.09 8.11 21.59
CA THR A 89 13.34 8.59 22.17
C THR A 89 14.40 7.50 22.06
N ILE A 90 15.50 7.78 21.37
CA ILE A 90 16.66 6.89 21.29
C ILE A 90 17.76 7.43 22.20
N THR A 91 18.29 6.57 23.06
CA THR A 91 19.41 6.86 23.96
C THR A 91 20.71 6.23 23.48
N SER A 92 21.84 6.64 24.06
CA SER A 92 23.17 6.18 23.63
C SER A 92 23.34 4.68 23.83
N GLY A 93 23.58 3.95 22.74
CA GLY A 93 23.79 2.50 22.76
C GLY A 93 22.50 1.66 22.73
N GLU A 94 21.34 2.31 22.64
CA GLU A 94 20.05 1.66 22.51
C GLU A 94 19.85 1.05 21.11
N SER A 95 19.10 -0.04 21.05
CA SER A 95 18.64 -0.67 19.81
C SER A 95 17.14 -0.88 19.91
N GLU A 96 16.39 0.00 19.26
CA GLU A 96 14.94 -0.14 19.12
C GLU A 96 14.61 -0.99 17.89
N GLN A 97 13.84 -2.07 18.06
CA GLN A 97 13.43 -3.01 17.02
C GLN A 97 11.94 -3.34 17.06
N THR A 98 11.14 -2.65 17.88
CA THR A 98 9.69 -2.86 17.93
C THR A 98 8.94 -2.00 16.92
N ILE A 99 9.59 -1.01 16.28
CA ILE A 99 8.91 -0.11 15.35
C ILE A 99 8.61 -0.81 14.03
N ASP A 100 7.34 -1.05 13.73
CA ASP A 100 6.92 -1.71 12.50
C ASP A 100 5.70 -1.07 11.81
N ALA A 101 5.41 -1.57 10.60
CA ALA A 101 4.24 -1.17 9.84
C ALA A 101 3.66 -2.34 9.06
N GLY A 102 2.38 -2.61 9.28
CA GLY A 102 1.60 -3.54 8.47
C GLY A 102 1.15 -2.87 7.17
N LEU A 103 1.30 -3.58 6.05
CA LEU A 103 0.83 -3.11 4.74
C LEU A 103 -0.01 -4.20 4.07
N PHE A 104 -1.13 -3.81 3.47
CA PHE A 104 -1.98 -4.72 2.69
C PHE A 104 -2.18 -4.19 1.28
N LYS A 105 -2.20 -5.11 0.31
CA LYS A 105 -2.49 -4.78 -1.09
C LYS A 105 -3.98 -4.60 -1.27
N GLN A 106 -4.40 -3.52 -1.93
CA GLN A 106 -5.82 -3.33 -2.25
C GLN A 106 -6.26 -4.31 -3.34
N ALA A 107 -7.49 -4.81 -3.22
CA ALA A 107 -8.13 -5.59 -4.26
C ALA A 107 -8.68 -4.68 -5.38
N THR A 108 -8.78 -5.23 -6.59
CA THR A 108 -9.38 -4.57 -7.75
C THR A 108 -10.50 -5.43 -8.31
N ILE A 109 -11.59 -4.80 -8.75
CA ILE A 109 -12.70 -5.46 -9.46
C ILE A 109 -12.92 -4.68 -10.76
N GLY A 110 -12.91 -5.38 -11.89
CA GLY A 110 -13.18 -4.80 -13.19
C GLY A 110 -12.83 -5.76 -14.33
N ASP A 111 -13.40 -5.51 -15.50
CA ASP A 111 -13.10 -6.15 -16.78
C ASP A 111 -13.76 -5.35 -17.93
N TYR A 112 -13.83 -5.93 -19.12
CA TYR A 112 -14.53 -5.37 -20.28
C TYR A 112 -16.06 -5.47 -20.15
N VAL A 113 -16.75 -4.43 -20.62
CA VAL A 113 -18.11 -4.56 -21.16
C VAL A 113 -17.95 -4.69 -22.66
N TRP A 114 -18.56 -5.69 -23.28
CA TRP A 114 -18.44 -5.94 -24.71
C TRP A 114 -19.80 -5.99 -25.39
N ARG A 115 -19.78 -5.81 -26.72
CA ARG A 115 -20.94 -6.03 -27.57
C ARG A 115 -20.94 -7.49 -28.01
N ASP A 116 -21.82 -8.27 -27.41
CA ASP A 116 -22.19 -9.60 -27.88
C ASP A 116 -22.94 -9.46 -29.21
N THR A 117 -22.29 -9.83 -30.31
CA THR A 117 -22.75 -9.60 -31.68
C THR A 117 -23.53 -10.76 -32.27
N ASP A 118 -23.35 -11.97 -31.75
CA ASP A 118 -24.06 -13.16 -32.20
C ASP A 118 -25.00 -13.77 -31.15
N GLY A 119 -24.98 -13.24 -29.93
CA GLY A 119 -25.92 -13.52 -28.84
C GLY A 119 -25.61 -14.77 -28.04
N ASP A 120 -24.37 -15.25 -28.04
CA ASP A 120 -23.98 -16.51 -27.41
C ASP A 120 -23.49 -16.36 -25.95
N GLY A 121 -23.29 -15.12 -25.49
CA GLY A 121 -22.83 -14.80 -24.14
C GLY A 121 -21.34 -15.09 -23.87
N ILE A 122 -20.55 -15.36 -24.91
CA ILE A 122 -19.10 -15.52 -24.86
C ILE A 122 -18.47 -14.22 -25.38
N GLN A 123 -17.36 -13.78 -24.77
CA GLN A 123 -16.60 -12.67 -25.32
C GLN A 123 -15.63 -13.19 -26.38
N ASP A 124 -16.00 -13.06 -27.63
CA ASP A 124 -15.16 -13.52 -28.73
C ASP A 124 -14.06 -12.51 -29.10
N PRO A 125 -12.91 -12.95 -29.65
CA PRO A 125 -11.81 -12.04 -30.01
C PRO A 125 -12.18 -10.96 -31.04
N THR A 126 -13.24 -11.18 -31.81
CA THR A 126 -13.76 -10.23 -32.80
C THR A 126 -14.75 -9.22 -32.21
N GLU A 127 -15.16 -9.41 -30.96
CA GLU A 127 -16.16 -8.56 -30.32
C GLU A 127 -15.53 -7.34 -29.68
N SER A 128 -16.13 -6.19 -29.98
CA SER A 128 -15.61 -4.91 -29.53
C SER A 128 -16.10 -4.58 -28.12
N GLY A 129 -15.22 -3.97 -27.34
CA GLY A 129 -15.60 -3.32 -26.08
C GLY A 129 -16.65 -2.22 -26.30
N LEU A 130 -17.49 -2.02 -25.30
CA LEU A 130 -18.53 -0.98 -25.27
C LEU A 130 -18.14 0.12 -24.28
N ASN A 131 -17.81 1.29 -24.80
CA ASN A 131 -17.46 2.47 -24.02
C ASN A 131 -18.68 3.28 -23.59
N GLY A 132 -18.53 4.09 -22.54
CA GLY A 132 -19.59 4.98 -22.05
C GLY A 132 -20.64 4.28 -21.17
N VAL A 133 -20.40 3.04 -20.79
CA VAL A 133 -21.29 2.29 -19.89
C VAL A 133 -20.96 2.64 -18.45
N THR A 134 -21.93 3.20 -17.74
CA THR A 134 -21.81 3.43 -16.30
C THR A 134 -21.85 2.11 -15.55
N VAL A 135 -20.78 1.82 -14.81
CA VAL A 135 -20.64 0.65 -13.94
C VAL A 135 -20.71 1.12 -12.49
N VAL A 136 -21.58 0.50 -11.70
CA VAL A 136 -21.75 0.83 -10.28
C VAL A 136 -21.36 -0.39 -9.45
N LEU A 137 -20.31 -0.23 -8.64
CA LEU A 137 -19.95 -1.20 -7.61
C LEU A 137 -20.86 -0.98 -6.40
N LYS A 138 -21.50 -2.06 -5.95
CA LYS A 138 -22.35 -2.08 -4.75
C LYS A 138 -21.82 -3.08 -3.73
N ASP A 139 -22.10 -2.83 -2.47
CA ASP A 139 -21.86 -3.80 -1.40
C ASP A 139 -22.96 -4.86 -1.34
N GLY A 140 -22.82 -5.83 -0.43
CA GLY A 140 -23.79 -6.92 -0.25
C GLY A 140 -25.17 -6.48 0.26
N THR A 141 -25.31 -5.23 0.71
CA THR A 141 -26.60 -4.64 1.09
C THR A 141 -27.27 -3.87 -0.05
N GLY A 142 -26.58 -3.74 -1.18
CA GLY A 142 -27.04 -2.99 -2.36
C GLY A 142 -26.68 -1.50 -2.34
N THR A 143 -25.89 -1.04 -1.36
CA THR A 143 -25.43 0.34 -1.26
C THR A 143 -24.32 0.59 -2.27
N THR A 144 -24.34 1.74 -2.95
CA THR A 144 -23.29 2.13 -3.90
C THR A 144 -21.98 2.41 -3.16
N VAL A 145 -20.92 1.70 -3.56
CA VAL A 145 -19.54 1.86 -3.06
C VAL A 145 -18.75 2.76 -4.00
N ALA A 146 -18.88 2.55 -5.31
CA ALA A 146 -18.15 3.33 -6.32
C ALA A 146 -18.91 3.32 -7.66
N THR A 147 -18.62 4.31 -8.50
CA THR A 147 -19.12 4.39 -9.88
C THR A 147 -17.95 4.68 -10.80
N THR A 148 -17.91 3.99 -11.95
CA THR A 148 -16.98 4.27 -13.04
C THR A 148 -17.71 4.21 -14.38
N VAL A 149 -17.05 4.60 -15.46
CA VAL A 149 -17.57 4.52 -16.82
C VAL A 149 -16.56 3.74 -17.66
N THR A 150 -17.03 2.78 -18.46
CA THR A 150 -16.14 2.03 -19.36
C THR A 150 -15.48 3.00 -20.34
N GLY A 151 -14.15 3.01 -20.33
CA GLY A 151 -13.34 3.85 -21.18
C GLY A 151 -12.60 3.05 -22.24
N PHE A 152 -12.07 3.74 -23.24
CA PHE A 152 -11.08 3.16 -24.13
C PHE A 152 -9.84 2.80 -23.30
N ASN A 153 -9.45 1.53 -23.25
CA ASN A 153 -8.20 1.11 -22.61
C ASN A 153 -7.06 1.41 -23.60
N PRO A 154 -6.23 2.45 -23.40
CA PRO A 154 -5.28 2.90 -24.42
C PRO A 154 -3.97 2.11 -24.37
N THR A 155 -3.95 0.85 -23.93
CA THR A 155 -2.70 0.10 -23.75
C THR A 155 -2.10 -0.39 -25.08
N THR A 156 -1.68 0.57 -25.90
CA THR A 156 -0.33 0.61 -26.47
C THR A 156 0.29 1.92 -25.99
N GLU A 157 1.32 1.82 -25.17
CA GLU A 157 2.25 2.86 -24.67
C GLU A 157 2.02 4.31 -25.14
N LEU A 158 1.94 5.26 -24.20
CA LEU A 158 2.83 6.43 -24.10
C LEU A 158 2.53 7.22 -22.80
N GLN A 159 3.58 7.82 -22.27
CA GLN A 159 3.70 8.39 -20.93
C GLN A 159 2.90 9.68 -20.69
N ASP A 160 2.70 9.98 -19.39
CA ASP A 160 2.42 11.28 -18.77
C ASP A 160 1.34 12.19 -19.37
N ILE A 161 0.30 12.47 -18.57
CA ILE A 161 -0.13 13.85 -18.30
C ILE A 161 -0.86 13.90 -16.95
N LYS A 162 -0.25 14.64 -16.02
CA LYS A 162 -0.89 15.25 -14.86
C LYS A 162 -2.25 15.85 -15.24
N ALA A 163 -3.30 15.48 -14.51
CA ALA A 163 -4.45 16.36 -14.32
C ALA A 163 -4.78 16.41 -12.83
N LEU A 164 -4.20 17.42 -12.16
CA LEU A 164 -4.87 18.04 -11.02
C LEU A 164 -6.19 18.63 -11.52
N CYS A 165 -7.28 18.28 -10.86
CA CYS A 165 -8.49 19.09 -10.70
C CYS A 165 -9.13 18.60 -9.41
N SER A 166 -9.49 19.43 -8.43
CA SER A 166 -9.49 20.89 -8.27
C SER A 166 -9.58 21.18 -6.77
#